data_AF-A0AAC9SUT7-F1
#
_entry.id   AF-A0AAC9SUT7-F1
#
_cell.length_a   1.000
_cell.length_b   1.000
_cell.length_c   1.000
_cell.angle_alpha   90.00
_cell.angle_beta   90.00
_cell.angle_gamma   90.00
#
_symmetry.space_group_name_H-M   'P 1'
#
loop_
_entity.id
_entity.type
_entity.pdbx_description
1 polymer ?
#
loop_
_entity_poly.entity_id
_entity_poly.type
_entity_poly.pdbx_seq_one_letter_code
_entity_poly.pdbx_strand_id
1 'polypeptide(L)'
;MTKSPKETLKDPVTGKPLPKGVWYRGPGQYQARRMVNGKRHRETFASASLARRWLQDVRAKAHVGQLEPPHARETRLLLANSLSALVGNA
;
A
#
# COMPACT_ATOMS: atom_id res chain seq x y z
N MET A 1 18.54 -4.36 18.16
CA MET A 1 17.08 -4.38 18.43
C MET A 1 16.38 -3.47 17.43
N THR A 2 15.95 -3.99 16.28
CA THR A 2 15.23 -3.20 15.27
C THR A 2 13.85 -2.85 15.80
N LYS A 3 13.64 -1.58 16.20
CA LYS A 3 12.32 -1.07 16.55
C LYS A 3 11.38 -1.38 15.38
N SER A 4 10.43 -2.28 15.58
CA SER A 4 9.33 -2.49 14.64
C SER A 4 8.68 -1.13 14.40
N PRO A 5 8.42 -0.72 13.14
CA PRO A 5 7.82 0.57 12.86
C PRO A 5 6.58 0.73 13.73
N LYS A 6 6.57 1.76 14.58
CA LYS A 6 5.53 2.04 15.57
C LYS A 6 4.17 1.91 14.87
N GLU A 7 3.49 0.79 15.11
CA GLU A 7 2.26 0.46 14.41
C GLU A 7 1.22 1.47 14.86
N THR A 8 0.85 2.41 13.98
CA THR A 8 -0.28 3.28 14.27
C THR A 8 -1.52 2.41 14.22
N LEU A 9 -1.91 1.85 15.36
CA LEU A 9 -3.05 0.92 15.47
C LEU A 9 -4.39 1.59 15.11
N LYS A 10 -4.42 2.92 15.07
CA LYS A 10 -5.58 3.73 14.72
C LYS A 10 -5.31 4.53 13.44
N ASP A 11 -6.28 4.55 12.54
CA ASP A 11 -6.30 5.38 11.36
C ASP A 11 -6.47 6.85 11.79
N PRO A 12 -5.50 7.74 11.50
CA PRO A 12 -5.59 9.14 11.89
C PRO A 12 -6.68 9.90 11.13
N VAL A 13 -7.13 9.40 9.96
CA VAL A 13 -8.18 10.06 9.18
C VAL A 13 -9.57 9.76 9.75
N THR A 14 -9.78 8.54 10.24
CA THR A 14 -11.11 8.08 10.68
C THR A 14 -11.24 7.90 12.19
N GLY A 15 -10.13 7.94 12.94
CA GLY A 15 -10.07 7.64 14.38
C GLY A 15 -10.32 6.16 14.72
N LYS A 16 -10.62 5.33 13.73
CA LYS A 16 -10.94 3.90 13.88
C LYS A 16 -9.68 3.05 13.89
N PRO A 17 -9.70 1.83 14.45
CA PRO A 17 -8.55 0.93 14.34
C PRO A 17 -8.24 0.58 12.88
N LEU A 18 -6.95 0.52 12.53
CA LEU A 18 -6.54 0.07 11.20
C LEU A 18 -6.90 -1.41 11.00
N PRO A 19 -7.29 -1.82 9.78
CA PRO A 19 -7.49 -3.23 9.47
C PRO A 19 -6.21 -4.04 9.70
N LYS A 20 -6.35 -5.27 10.19
CA LYS A 20 -5.21 -6.16 10.45
C LYS A 20 -4.38 -6.37 9.17
N GLY A 21 -3.07 -6.14 9.26
CA GLY A 21 -2.15 -6.24 8.12
C GLY A 21 -2.12 -4.99 7.23
N VAL A 22 -2.71 -3.88 7.69
CA VAL A 22 -2.59 -2.55 7.10
C VAL A 22 -1.84 -1.64 8.07
N TRP A 23 -0.87 -0.90 7.55
CA TRP A 23 -0.08 0.10 8.29
C TRP A 23 -0.26 1.46 7.64
N TYR A 24 -0.50 2.49 8.46
CA TYR A 24 -0.47 3.87 8.01
C TYR A 24 0.98 4.39 8.04
N ARG A 25 1.43 4.99 6.93
CA ARG A 25 2.79 5.55 6.81
C ARG A 25 2.81 7.06 6.64
N GLY A 26 1.67 7.66 6.33
CA GLY A 26 1.53 9.09 6.07
C GLY A 26 0.27 9.36 5.26
N PRO A 27 -0.05 10.64 5.01
CA PRO A 27 -1.26 11.03 4.27
C PRO A 27 -1.36 10.28 2.93
N GLY A 28 -2.47 9.57 2.72
CA GLY A 28 -2.70 8.76 1.51
C GLY A 28 -1.77 7.55 1.35
N GLN A 29 -1.03 7.15 2.39
CA GLN A 29 -0.07 6.03 2.34
C GLN A 29 -0.47 4.94 3.32
N TYR A 30 -1.38 4.07 2.89
CA TYR A 30 -1.81 2.87 3.60
C TYR A 30 -1.14 1.64 2.99
N GLN A 31 -0.16 1.07 3.69
CA GLN A 31 0.57 -0.10 3.22
C GLN A 31 -0.13 -1.37 3.68
N ALA A 32 -0.39 -2.30 2.76
CA ALA A 32 -0.79 -3.67 3.09
C ALA A 32 0.36 -4.64 2.85
N ARG A 33 0.48 -5.67 3.69
CA ARG A 33 1.50 -6.72 3.57
C ARG A 33 0.90 -8.07 3.91
N ARG A 34 1.17 -9.06 3.08
CA ARG A 34 0.75 -10.44 3.31
C ARG A 34 1.81 -11.42 2.83
N MET A 35 2.02 -12.49 3.59
CA MET A 35 2.77 -13.65 3.14
C MET A 35 1.80 -14.65 2.52
N VAL A 36 2.09 -15.12 1.31
CA VAL A 36 1.35 -16.19 0.65
C VAL A 36 2.37 -17.13 0.02
N ASN A 37 2.26 -18.44 0.29
CA ASN A 37 3.13 -19.47 -0.29
C ASN A 37 4.63 -19.13 -0.15
N GLY A 38 5.03 -18.60 1.00
CA GLY A 38 6.42 -18.16 1.26
C GLY A 38 6.83 -16.85 0.57
N LYS A 39 6.02 -16.31 -0.35
CA LYS A 39 6.27 -15.03 -1.03
C LYS A 39 5.63 -13.87 -0.29
N ARG A 40 6.37 -12.76 -0.19
CA ARG A 40 5.90 -11.52 0.43
C ARG A 40 5.26 -10.63 -0.62
N HIS A 41 3.98 -10.35 -0.45
CA HIS A 41 3.24 -9.37 -1.23
C HIS A 41 3.09 -8.11 -0.39
N ARG A 42 3.48 -6.96 -0.94
CA ARG A 42 3.39 -5.66 -0.29
C ARG A 42 2.93 -4.64 -1.30
N GLU A 43 1.92 -3.86 -0.94
CA GLU A 43 1.36 -2.83 -1.82
C GLU A 43 0.95 -1.61 -0.98
N THR A 44 0.93 -0.43 -1.61
CA THR A 44 0.53 0.83 -0.94
C THR A 44 -0.73 1.40 -1.58
N PHE A 45 -1.63 1.92 -0.76
CA PHE A 45 -2.97 2.37 -1.16
C PHE A 45 -3.29 3.75 -0.60
N ALA A 46 -4.17 4.46 -1.31
CA ALA A 46 -4.67 5.76 -0.89
C ALA A 46 -5.59 5.70 0.34
N SER A 47 -6.17 4.54 0.66
CA SER A 47 -7.07 4.38 1.81
C SER A 47 -6.97 3.02 2.49
N ALA A 48 -7.34 2.98 3.78
CA ALA A 48 -7.39 1.75 4.57
C ALA A 48 -8.37 0.71 3.98
N SER A 49 -9.48 1.16 3.39
CA SER A 49 -10.48 0.28 2.77
C SER A 49 -9.94 -0.45 1.54
N LEU A 50 -9.17 0.24 0.69
CA LEU A 50 -8.51 -0.36 -0.47
C LEU A 50 -7.45 -1.38 -0.03
N ALA A 51 -6.63 -1.01 0.95
CA ALA A 51 -5.64 -1.90 1.54
C ALA A 51 -6.27 -3.18 2.11
N ARG A 52 -7.42 -3.05 2.81
CA ARG A 52 -8.19 -4.20 3.32
C ARG A 52 -8.72 -5.08 2.20
N ARG A 53 -9.32 -4.51 1.16
CA ARG A 53 -9.84 -5.26 0.01
C ARG A 53 -8.73 -6.06 -0.66
N TRP A 54 -7.58 -5.43 -0.90
CA TRP A 54 -6.42 -6.12 -1.45
C TRP A 54 -5.97 -7.31 -0.59
N LEU A 55 -5.98 -7.19 0.75
CA LEU A 55 -5.67 -8.33 1.63
C LEU A 55 -6.67 -9.49 1.49
N GLN A 56 -7.94 -9.20 1.22
CA GLN A 56 -8.97 -10.20 0.96
C GLN A 56 -8.76 -10.85 -0.40
N ASP A 57 -8.48 -10.06 -1.44
CA ASP A 57 -8.23 -10.54 -2.79
C ASP A 57 -6.99 -11.44 -2.84
N VAL A 58 -5.89 -11.03 -2.21
CA VAL A 58 -4.68 -11.84 -2.09
C VAL A 58 -4.96 -13.14 -1.32
N ARG A 59 -5.83 -13.11 -0.30
CA ARG A 59 -6.25 -14.35 0.41
C ARG A 59 -7.04 -15.27 -0.50
N ALA A 60 -7.99 -14.73 -1.25
CA ALA A 60 -8.85 -15.49 -2.14
C ALA A 60 -8.01 -16.14 -3.25
N LYS A 61 -7.14 -15.36 -3.90
CA LYS A 61 -6.20 -15.87 -4.92
C LYS A 61 -5.26 -16.92 -4.37
N ALA A 62 -4.77 -16.77 -3.13
CA ALA A 62 -3.97 -17.77 -2.46
C ALA A 62 -4.73 -19.09 -2.27
N HIS A 63 -5.98 -19.01 -1.83
CA HIS A 63 -6.82 -20.16 -1.58
C HIS A 63 -7.18 -20.92 -2.86
N VAL A 64 -7.31 -20.21 -3.98
CA VAL A 64 -7.63 -20.77 -5.31
C VAL A 64 -6.36 -21.18 -6.09
N GLY A 65 -5.16 -20.97 -5.54
CA GLY A 65 -3.90 -21.26 -6.23
C GLY A 65 -3.55 -20.30 -7.39
N GLN A 66 -4.30 -19.21 -7.57
CA GLN A 66 -4.16 -18.23 -8.65
C GLN A 66 -3.33 -17.00 -8.22
N LEU A 67 -2.26 -17.20 -7.46
CA LEU A 67 -1.41 -16.10 -7.03
C LEU A 67 -0.37 -15.69 -8.09
N GLU A 68 -0.68 -15.86 -9.38
CA GLU A 68 0.06 -15.21 -10.45
C GLU A 68 -0.49 -13.78 -10.65
N PRO A 69 0.37 -12.77 -10.83
CA PRO A 69 -0.06 -11.38 -10.76
C PRO A 69 -0.76 -10.96 -12.06
N PRO A 70 -1.95 -10.33 -12.03
CA PRO A 70 -2.26 -9.37 -13.07
C PRO A 70 -1.27 -8.21 -12.88
N HIS A 71 -0.48 -7.96 -13.92
CA HIS A 71 0.45 -6.84 -14.03
C HIS A 71 -0.18 -5.53 -13.54
N ALA A 72 0.67 -4.69 -12.94
CA ALA A 72 0.35 -3.38 -12.41
C ALA A 72 -0.65 -2.64 -13.31
N ARG A 73 -1.88 -2.43 -12.80
CA ARG A 73 -2.71 -1.34 -13.31
C ARG A 73 -2.11 -0.06 -12.78
N GLU A 74 -1.18 0.46 -13.57
CA GLU A 74 -0.62 1.79 -13.52
C GLU A 74 -1.77 2.79 -13.40
N THR A 75 -2.13 3.14 -12.17
CA THR A 75 -3.03 4.27 -11.92
C THR A 75 -2.15 5.50 -12.10
N ARG A 76 -2.06 5.95 -13.34
CA ARG A 76 -1.40 7.19 -13.73
C ARG A 76 -2.17 8.34 -13.08
N LEU A 77 -1.85 8.64 -11.82
CA LEU A 77 -2.14 9.94 -11.23
C LEU A 77 -1.32 10.95 -12.05
N LEU A 78 -1.97 11.60 -13.00
CA LEU A 78 -1.48 12.83 -13.62
C LEU A 78 -1.37 13.88 -12.50
N LEU A 79 -0.28 13.85 -11.75
CA LEU A 79 0.17 15.03 -11.01
C LEU A 79 0.75 15.99 -12.05
N ALA A 80 -0.11 16.86 -12.55
CA ALA A 80 0.31 18.18 -12.97
C ALA A 80 0.92 18.85 -11.74
N ASN A 81 2.25 18.91 -11.68
CA ASN A 81 3.00 19.88 -10.88
C ASN A 81 4.47 19.84 -11.32
N SER A 82 4.75 20.47 -12.46
CA SER A 82 6.10 20.91 -12.79
C SER A 82 6.19 22.40 -12.50
N LEU A 83 6.63 22.73 -11.29
CA LEU A 83 7.16 24.06 -10.95
C LEU A 83 8.66 23.91 -10.70
N SER A 84 9.43 24.47 -11.63
CA SER A 84 10.69 25.21 -11.48
C SER A 84 11.88 24.61 -10.71
N ALA A 85 12.97 24.34 -11.45
CA ALA A 85 14.36 24.70 -11.16
C ALA A 85 15.22 24.32 -12.40
N LEU A 86 15.60 25.24 -13.28
CA LEU A 86 16.79 26.10 -13.25
C LEU A 86 18.11 25.34 -12.95
N VAL A 87 18.93 25.10 -13.99
CA VAL A 87 20.39 25.30 -14.10
C VAL A 87 20.86 24.61 -15.40
N GLY A 88 21.62 25.35 -16.22
CA GLY A 88 21.81 25.10 -17.65
C GLY A 88 22.92 24.15 -18.07
N ASN A 89 23.09 24.03 -19.38
CA ASN A 89 24.39 23.98 -20.06
C ASN A 89 24.18 24.10 -21.59
N ALA A 90 25.12 24.80 -22.25
CA ALA A 90 25.30 25.09 -23.68
C ALA A 90 24.57 26.32 -24.23
#